data_AF-A0A0D9SEM9-F1
#
_entry.id   AF-A0A0D9SEM9-F1
#
_cell.length_a   1.000
_cell.length_b   1.000
_cell.length_c   1.000
_cell.angle_alpha   90.00
_cell.angle_beta   90.00
_cell.angle_gamma   90.00
#
_symmetry.space_group_name_H-M   'P 1'
#
loop_
_entity.id
_entity.type
_entity.pdbx_description
1 polymer ?
#
loop_
_entity_poly.entity_id
_entity_poly.type
_entity_poly.pdbx_seq_one_letter_code
_entity_poly.pdbx_strand_id
1 'polypeptide(L)'
;VTVLVMCHTRELAFQISKEYERFSKYMPSVKVSVFFGGLSIKKDEEVLKKNCPHVVVGTPGRILALVRNRSFSLKNVKHFVLDECDKMLEQLGSPP
;
A
#
# COMPACT_ATOMS: atom_id res chain seq x y z
N VAL A 1 3.79 0.99 -10.12
CA VAL A 1 4.11 1.36 -8.72
C VAL A 1 5.61 1.57 -8.54
N THR A 2 6.00 2.75 -8.07
CA THR A 2 7.38 3.14 -7.75
C THR A 2 7.59 3.49 -6.27
N VAL A 3 6.50 3.79 -5.55
CA VAL A 3 6.50 4.06 -4.10
C VAL A 3 5.56 3.07 -3.42
N LEU A 4 6.04 2.42 -2.37
CA LEU A 4 5.23 1.60 -1.47
C LEU A 4 5.35 2.16 -0.05
N VAL A 5 4.22 2.50 0.56
CA VAL A 5 4.09 2.89 1.96
C VAL A 5 3.27 1.84 2.69
N MET A 6 3.75 1.36 3.82
CA MET A 6 2.98 0.48 4.70
C MET A 6 2.90 1.02 6.11
N CYS A 7 1.77 0.78 6.76
CA CYS A 7 1.49 1.17 8.15
C CYS A 7 0.61 0.12 8.84
N HIS A 8 0.49 0.18 10.16
CA HIS A 8 -0.17 -0.86 10.95
C HIS A 8 -1.71 -0.85 10.79
N THR A 9 -2.34 0.33 10.81
CA THR A 9 -3.81 0.46 10.80
C THR A 9 -4.40 0.81 9.43
N ARG A 10 -5.69 0.48 9.24
CA ARG A 10 -6.41 0.76 7.98
C ARG A 10 -6.71 2.25 7.84
N GLU A 11 -7.05 2.86 8.97
CA GLU A 11 -7.39 4.27 9.14
C GLU A 11 -6.19 5.15 8.78
N LEU A 12 -5.01 4.80 9.30
CA LEU A 12 -3.77 5.50 8.97
C LEU A 12 -3.41 5.35 7.48
N ALA A 13 -3.55 4.13 6.92
CA ALA A 13 -3.32 3.92 5.48
C ALA A 13 -4.23 4.80 4.61
N PHE A 14 -5.50 4.93 5.00
CA PHE A 14 -6.45 5.82 4.32
C PHE A 14 -6.05 7.29 4.45
N GLN A 15 -5.70 7.75 5.66
CA GLN A 15 -5.25 9.12 5.90
C GLN A 15 -4.00 9.48 5.09
N ILE A 16 -2.96 8.63 5.12
CA ILE A 16 -1.73 8.81 4.32
C ILE A 16 -2.08 8.92 2.83
N SER A 17 -3.00 8.10 2.32
CA SER A 17 -3.41 8.17 0.90
C SER A 17 -4.06 9.51 0.55
N LYS A 18 -4.85 10.10 1.47
CA LYS A 18 -5.45 11.42 1.29
C LYS A 18 -4.45 12.55 1.34
N GLU A 19 -3.40 12.41 2.15
CA GLU A 19 -2.29 13.36 2.16
C GLU A 19 -1.52 13.33 0.84
N TYR A 20 -1.25 12.15 0.28
CA TYR A 20 -0.69 12.04 -1.07
C TYR A 20 -1.58 12.70 -2.11
N GLU A 21 -2.89 12.45 -2.12
CA GLU A 21 -3.83 13.11 -3.04
C GLU A 21 -3.82 14.64 -2.88
N ARG A 22 -3.77 15.13 -1.63
CA ARG A 22 -3.76 16.57 -1.31
C ARG A 22 -2.49 17.25 -1.83
N PHE A 23 -1.33 16.65 -1.61
CA PHE A 23 -0.05 17.21 -2.06
C PHE A 23 0.18 17.01 -3.57
N SER A 24 -0.37 15.95 -4.16
CA SER A 24 -0.29 15.72 -5.61
C SER A 24 -1.36 16.47 -6.42
N LYS A 25 -2.09 17.42 -5.81
CA LYS A 25 -3.17 18.18 -6.46
C LYS A 25 -2.76 18.83 -7.79
N TYR A 26 -1.52 19.29 -7.90
CA TYR A 26 -0.98 19.95 -9.10
C TYR A 26 -0.12 19.01 -9.96
N MET A 27 -0.16 17.70 -9.71
CA MET A 27 0.58 16.66 -10.42
C MET A 27 -0.40 15.67 -11.05
N PRO A 28 -1.07 16.03 -12.16
CA PRO A 28 -2.24 15.30 -12.68
C PRO A 28 -1.93 13.86 -13.14
N SER A 29 -0.67 13.54 -13.39
CA SER A 29 -0.24 12.19 -13.75
C SER A 29 -0.05 11.27 -12.54
N VAL A 30 0.11 11.82 -11.33
CA VAL A 30 0.34 11.03 -10.12
C VAL A 30 -0.94 10.30 -9.74
N LYS A 31 -0.81 9.00 -9.47
CA LYS A 31 -1.91 8.11 -9.12
C LYS A 31 -1.57 7.41 -7.82
N VAL A 32 -2.50 7.44 -6.89
CA VAL A 32 -2.36 6.89 -5.54
C VAL A 32 -3.46 5.86 -5.38
N SER A 33 -3.17 4.73 -4.75
CA SER A 33 -4.21 3.81 -4.29
C SER A 33 -3.88 3.26 -2.92
N VAL A 34 -4.92 2.98 -2.15
CA VAL A 34 -4.82 2.42 -0.81
C VAL A 34 -5.40 1.02 -0.78
N PHE A 35 -4.68 0.06 -0.18
CA PHE A 35 -5.10 -1.34 -0.08
C PHE A 35 -5.01 -1.85 1.35
N PHE A 36 -6.14 -2.29 1.91
CA PHE A 36 -6.21 -2.85 3.26
C PHE A 36 -7.34 -3.88 3.41
N GLY A 37 -7.27 -4.68 4.48
CA GLY A 37 -8.26 -5.71 4.84
C GLY A 37 -9.71 -5.22 4.94
N GLY A 38 -10.69 -6.13 4.90
CA GLY A 38 -12.11 -5.80 5.05
C GLY A 38 -12.85 -5.41 3.76
N LEU A 39 -12.13 -5.20 2.65
CA LEU A 39 -12.69 -5.08 1.31
C LEU A 39 -12.29 -6.27 0.42
N SER A 40 -13.07 -6.54 -0.62
CA SER A 40 -12.77 -7.62 -1.58
C SER A 40 -11.43 -7.39 -2.28
N ILE A 41 -10.50 -8.33 -2.15
CA ILE A 41 -9.19 -8.28 -2.79
C ILE A 41 -9.28 -8.18 -4.31
N LYS A 42 -10.32 -8.77 -4.92
CA LYS A 42 -10.55 -8.70 -6.37
C LYS A 42 -10.68 -7.26 -6.88
N LYS A 43 -11.21 -6.34 -6.06
CA LYS A 43 -11.29 -4.92 -6.44
C LYS A 43 -9.91 -4.30 -6.55
N ASP A 44 -9.02 -4.62 -5.61
CA ASP A 44 -7.63 -4.14 -5.61
C ASP A 44 -6.85 -4.72 -6.80
N GLU A 45 -7.04 -6.00 -7.11
CA GLU A 45 -6.44 -6.66 -8.27
C GLU A 45 -6.88 -6.01 -9.58
N GLU A 46 -8.16 -5.67 -9.72
CA GLU A 46 -8.68 -4.96 -10.88
C GLU A 46 -8.13 -3.55 -11.01
N VAL A 47 -7.96 -2.82 -9.90
CA VAL A 47 -7.28 -1.51 -9.89
C VAL A 47 -5.84 -1.65 -10.38
N LEU A 48 -5.08 -2.60 -9.84
CA LEU A 48 -3.69 -2.84 -10.23
C LEU A 48 -3.55 -3.22 -11.71
N LYS A 49 -4.52 -3.97 -12.25
CA LYS A 49 -4.53 -4.41 -13.65
C LYS A 49 -4.94 -3.31 -14.62
N LYS A 50 -6.00 -2.55 -14.32
CA LYS A 50 -6.61 -1.59 -15.25
C LYS A 50 -6.14 -0.15 -15.05
N ASN A 51 -5.79 0.22 -13.83
CA ASN A 51 -5.42 1.59 -13.47
C ASN A 51 -4.27 1.58 -12.44
N CYS A 52 -3.15 0.94 -12.81
CA CYS A 52 -2.01 0.76 -11.93
C CYS A 52 -1.49 2.11 -11.37
N PRO A 53 -1.38 2.28 -10.05
CA PRO A 53 -0.93 3.53 -9.45
C PRO A 53 0.60 3.68 -9.46
N HIS A 54 1.05 4.92 -9.21
CA HIS A 54 2.46 5.23 -8.98
C HIS A 54 2.82 5.00 -7.50
N VAL A 55 1.92 5.41 -6.60
CA VAL A 55 2.05 5.26 -5.15
C VAL A 55 1.02 4.25 -4.64
N VAL A 56 1.49 3.28 -3.87
CA VAL A 56 0.63 2.36 -3.12
C VAL A 56 0.82 2.62 -1.63
N VAL A 57 -0.28 2.78 -0.91
CA VAL A 57 -0.34 2.81 0.55
C VAL A 57 -1.12 1.58 1.01
N GLY A 58 -0.74 0.90 2.08
CA GLY A 58 -1.55 -0.23 2.53
C GLY A 58 -1.08 -0.91 3.79
N THR A 59 -1.91 -1.84 4.29
CA THR A 59 -1.52 -2.66 5.45
C THR A 59 -0.77 -3.91 5.01
N PRO A 60 0.19 -4.42 5.82
CA PRO A 60 1.07 -5.52 5.43
C PRO A 60 0.34 -6.77 4.92
N GLY A 61 -0.72 -7.18 5.61
CA GLY A 61 -1.48 -8.38 5.24
C GLY A 61 -2.10 -8.30 3.85
N ARG A 62 -2.67 -7.14 3.46
CA ARG A 62 -3.25 -6.96 2.13
C ARG A 62 -2.18 -6.86 1.05
N ILE A 63 -1.12 -6.09 1.29
CA ILE A 63 -0.01 -5.95 0.34
C ILE A 63 0.64 -7.32 0.07
N LEU A 64 0.90 -8.09 1.12
CA LEU A 64 1.46 -9.44 1.01
C LEU A 64 0.56 -10.37 0.20
N ALA A 65 -0.76 -10.34 0.42
CA ALA A 65 -1.71 -11.15 -0.33
C ALA A 65 -1.69 -10.81 -1.84
N LEU A 66 -1.69 -9.52 -2.18
CA LEU A 66 -1.63 -9.07 -3.58
C LEU A 66 -0.33 -9.46 -4.28
N VAL A 67 0.79 -9.42 -3.56
CA VAL A 67 2.10 -9.86 -4.07
C VAL A 67 2.15 -11.38 -4.26
N ARG A 68 1.65 -12.15 -3.29
CA ARG A 68 1.57 -13.63 -3.38
C ARG A 68 0.67 -14.09 -4.53
N ASN A 69 -0.42 -13.39 -4.78
CA ASN A 69 -1.30 -13.64 -5.93
C ASN A 69 -0.69 -13.24 -7.28
N ARG A 70 0.52 -12.65 -7.28
CA ARG A 70 1.18 -12.07 -8.47
C ARG A 70 0.39 -10.93 -9.14
N SER A 71 -0.65 -10.42 -8.47
CA SER A 71 -1.45 -9.29 -8.92
C SER A 71 -0.74 -7.95 -8.69
N PHE A 72 0.19 -7.91 -7.73
CA PHE A 72 1.03 -6.74 -7.44
C PHE A 72 2.52 -7.09 -7.57
N SER A 73 3.21 -6.45 -8.52
CA SER A 73 4.67 -6.58 -8.68
C SER A 73 5.42 -5.45 -7.96
N LEU A 74 6.40 -5.82 -7.14
CA LEU A 74 7.29 -4.88 -6.43
C LEU A 74 8.61 -4.59 -7.17
N LYS A 75 8.83 -5.17 -8.36
CA LYS A 75 10.11 -5.09 -9.08
C LYS A 75 10.60 -3.67 -9.37
N ASN A 76 9.68 -2.72 -9.47
CA ASN A 76 9.96 -1.33 -9.85
C ASN A 76 9.89 -0.36 -8.66
N VAL A 77 9.74 -0.85 -7.43
CA VAL A 77 9.70 -0.01 -6.23
C VAL A 77 11.07 0.62 -6.01
N LYS A 78 11.10 1.95 -5.93
CA LYS A 78 12.30 2.76 -5.64
C LYS A 78 12.28 3.32 -4.22
N HIS A 79 11.09 3.52 -3.67
CA HIS A 79 10.89 4.04 -2.32
C HIS A 79 10.01 3.08 -1.54
N PHE A 80 10.54 2.58 -0.42
CA PHE A 80 9.85 1.70 0.50
C PHE A 80 9.82 2.36 1.87
N VAL A 81 8.61 2.69 2.34
CA VAL A 81 8.39 3.44 3.58
C VAL A 81 7.56 2.57 4.52
N LEU A 82 8.01 2.49 5.76
CA LEU A 82 7.29 1.87 6.85
C LEU A 82 6.97 2.97 7.86
N ASP A 83 5.70 3.06 8.25
CA ASP A 83 5.22 3.92 9.33
C ASP A 83 4.69 3.04 10.47
N GLU A 84 4.78 3.51 11.71
CA GLU A 84 4.50 2.70 12.91
C GLU A 84 5.29 1.37 12.91
N CYS A 85 6.58 1.43 12.54
CA CYS A 85 7.45 0.26 12.36
C CYS A 85 7.52 -0.64 13.59
N ASP A 86 7.53 -0.05 14.79
CA ASP A 86 7.52 -0.76 16.06
C ASP A 86 6.30 -1.68 16.17
N LYS A 87 5.09 -1.14 15.89
CA LYS A 87 3.84 -1.90 15.88
C LYS A 87 3.77 -2.92 14.74
N MET A 88 4.35 -2.59 13.59
CA MET A 88 4.40 -3.51 12.45
C MET A 88 5.31 -4.71 12.68
N LEU A 89 6.38 -4.56 13.47
CA LEU A 89 7.42 -5.58 13.67
C LEU A 89 7.31 -6.32 15.00
N GLU A 90 6.47 -5.88 15.93
CA GLU A 90 6.25 -6.50 17.25
C GLU A 90 6.01 -8.02 17.15
N GLN A 91 5.27 -8.48 16.14
CA GLN A 91 4.96 -9.90 15.92
C GLN A 91 6.17 -10.75 15.47
N LEU A 92 7.22 -10.13 14.91
CA LEU A 92 8.44 -10.82 14.47
C LEU A 92 9.45 -11.02 15.61
N GLY A 93 9.32 -10.27 16.71
CA GLY A 93 10.20 -10.36 17.88
C GLY A 93 9.77 -11.41 18.91
N SER A 94 8.59 -11.98 18.74
CA SER A 94 8.10 -13.10 19.56
C SER A 94 8.94 -14.35 19.24
N PRO A 95 9.57 -15.01 20.25
CA PRO A 95 10.14 -16.33 20.01
C PRO A 95 9.05 -17.29 19.49
N PRO A 96 9.42 -18.27 18.65
CA PRO A 96 8.49 -19.23 18.07
C PRO A 96 7.71 -20.03 19.12
#